data_AF-A0A264VY52-F1
#
_entry.id   AF-A0A264VY52-F1
#
_cell.length_a   1.000
_cell.length_b   1.000
_cell.length_c   1.000
_cell.angle_alpha   90.00
_cell.angle_beta   90.00
_cell.angle_gamma   90.00
#
_symmetry.space_group_name_H-M   'P 1'
#
loop_
_entity.id
_entity.type
_entity.pdbx_description
1 polymer ?
#
loop_
_entity_poly.entity_id
_entity_poly.type
_entity_poly.pdbx_seq_one_letter_code
_entity_poly.pdbx_strand_id
1 'polypeptide(L)' 'MYVKPINGRSVRCPVKGSPLPENGQEVPNNVYWRARLNDGDVELAVQKSKEKKV' A
#
# COMPACT_ATOMS: atom_id res chain seq x y z
N MET A 1 2.97 -4.86 7.19
CA MET A 1 1.69 -5.18 6.52
C MET A 1 1.83 -4.83 5.05
N TYR A 2 1.04 -5.43 4.17
CA TYR A 2 1.08 -5.11 2.75
C TYR A 2 -0.20 -4.39 2.37
N VAL A 3 -0.06 -3.18 1.82
CA VAL A 3 -1.19 -2.34 1.45
C VAL A 3 -1.02 -1.86 0.02
N LYS A 4 -2.13 -1.73 -0.69
CA LYS A 4 -2.16 -1.07 -1.99
C LYS A 4 -3.10 0.13 -1.94
N PRO A 5 -2.81 1.21 -2.68
CA PRO A 5 -3.74 2.32 -2.79
C PRO A 5 -4.99 1.85 -3.53
N ILE A 6 -6.14 2.40 -3.16
CA ILE A 6 -7.35 2.18 -3.94
C ILE A 6 -7.16 2.80 -5.33
N ASN A 7 -7.68 2.12 -6.36
CA ASN A 7 -7.55 2.56 -7.74
C ASN A 7 -8.05 4.01 -7.89
N GLY A 8 -7.21 4.89 -8.44
CA GLY A 8 -7.49 6.33 -8.54
C GLY A 8 -7.04 7.18 -7.35
N ARG A 9 -6.50 6.60 -6.26
CA ARG A 9 -5.86 7.35 -5.16
C ARG A 9 -4.33 7.22 -5.22
N SER A 10 -3.64 8.34 -4.97
CA SER A 10 -2.18 8.40 -4.87
C SER A 10 -1.77 8.60 -3.42
N VAL A 11 -1.46 7.51 -2.72
CA VAL A 11 -1.04 7.56 -1.32
C VAL A 11 0.48 7.61 -1.24
N ARG A 12 1.05 8.73 -0.81
CA ARG A 12 2.51 8.84 -0.55
C ARG A 12 2.91 8.07 0.69
N CYS A 13 3.98 7.30 0.58
CA CYS A 13 4.62 6.66 1.73
C CYS A 13 5.38 7.73 2.53
N PRO A 14 5.11 7.90 3.83
CA PRO A 14 5.76 8.95 4.64
C PRO A 14 7.25 8.69 4.85
N VAL A 15 7.70 7.43 4.71
CA VAL A 15 9.11 7.05 4.89
C VAL A 15 9.89 7.20 3.58
N LYS A 16 9.32 6.76 2.45
CA LYS A 16 10.00 6.80 1.14
C LYS A 16 9.81 8.12 0.40
N GLY A 17 8.80 8.92 0.75
CA GLY A 17 8.40 10.12 0.01
C GLY A 17 7.72 9.84 -1.35
N SER A 18 7.84 8.62 -1.87
CA SER A 18 7.23 8.20 -3.14
C SER A 18 5.79 7.70 -2.97
N PRO A 19 4.94 7.82 -4.01
CA PRO A 19 3.63 7.20 -4.05
C PRO A 19 3.74 5.67 -3.95
N LEU A 20 2.77 5.06 -3.29
CA LEU A 20 2.60 3.60 -3.30
C LEU A 20 2.34 3.12 -4.73
N PRO A 21 2.96 2.02 -5.16
CA PRO A 21 2.63 1.38 -6.42
C PRO A 21 1.22 0.79 -6.39
N GLU A 22 0.56 0.73 -7.54
CA GLU A 22 -0.80 0.16 -7.68
C GLU A 22 -0.88 -1.31 -7.26
N ASN A 23 0.22 -2.05 -7.42
CA ASN A 23 0.34 -3.44 -6.97
C ASN A 23 0.45 -3.59 -5.44
N GLY A 24 0.64 -2.49 -4.72
CA GLY A 24 0.88 -2.46 -3.30
C GLY A 24 2.33 -2.61 -2.89
N GLN A 25 2.58 -2.33 -1.62
CA GLN A 25 3.90 -2.39 -1.02
C GLN A 25 3.81 -2.88 0.42
N GLU A 26 4.89 -3.52 0.87
CA GLU A 26 5.11 -3.74 2.28
C GLU A 26 5.42 -2.41 2.99
N VAL A 27 4.68 -2.18 4.06
CA VAL A 27 4.73 -0.99 4.90
C VAL A 27 4.71 -1.37 6.38
N PRO A 28 5.28 -0.55 7.27
CA PRO A 28 5.23 -0.80 8.70
C PRO A 28 3.79 -0.78 9.22
N ASN A 29 3.45 -1.64 10.18
CA ASN A 29 2.12 -1.61 10.83
C ASN A 29 2.08 -0.51 11.90
N ASN A 30 1.97 0.75 11.46
CA ASN A 30 1.90 1.92 12.34
C ASN A 30 0.53 2.62 12.24
N VAL A 31 0.34 3.65 13.08
CA VAL A 31 -0.91 4.43 13.14
C VAL A 31 -1.25 5.09 11.81
N TYR A 32 -0.25 5.57 11.05
CA TYR A 32 -0.46 6.20 9.75
C TYR A 32 -1.17 5.26 8.75
N TRP A 33 -0.66 4.03 8.60
CA TRP A 33 -1.24 3.08 7.66
C TRP A 33 -2.58 2.54 8.13
N ARG A 34 -2.79 2.40 9.45
CA ARG A 34 -4.10 2.07 10.02
C ARG A 34 -5.13 3.16 9.76
N ALA A 35 -4.75 4.43 9.89
CA ALA A 35 -5.62 5.55 9.56
C ALA A 35 -6.01 5.51 8.07
N ARG A 36 -5.06 5.23 7.18
CA ARG A 36 -5.34 5.12 5.74
C ARG A 36 -6.21 3.93 5.35
N LEU A 37 -6.12 2.83 6.09
CA LEU A 37 -7.05 1.71 5.94
C LEU A 37 -8.47 2.12 6.36
N ASN A 38 -8.62 2.85 7.46
CA ASN A 38 -9.91 3.34 7.92
C ASN A 38 -10.51 4.44 7.02
N ASP A 39 -9.67 5.29 6.43
CA ASP A 39 -10.11 6.34 5.50
C ASP A 39 -10.54 5.77 4.13
N GLY A 40 -10.15 4.51 3.83
CA GLY A 40 -10.31 3.93 2.50
C GLY A 40 -9.33 4.51 1.47
N ASP A 41 -8.20 5.05 1.93
CA ASP A 41 -7.10 5.48 1.06
C ASP A 41 -6.31 4.28 0.51
N VAL A 42 -6.16 3.25 1.35
CA VAL A 42 -5.47 2.00 1.02
C VAL A 42 -6.30 0.82 1.47
N GLU A 43 -6.06 -0.34 0.88
CA GLU A 43 -6.62 -1.62 1.30
C GLU A 43 -5.50 -2.62 1.63
N LEU A 44 -5.77 -3.55 2.55
CA LEU A 44 -4.86 -4.66 2.83
C LEU A 44 -4.81 -5.55 1.59
N ALA A 45 -3.64 -5.63 0.97
CA ALA A 45 -3.40 -6.54 -0.13
C ALA A 45 -2.63 -7.74 0.39
N VAL A 46 -3.03 -8.93 -0.05
CA VAL A 46 -2.21 -10.13 0.14
C VAL A 46 -0.98 -9.95 -0.76
N GLN A 47 0.21 -10.21 -0.23
CA GLN A 47 1.42 -10.28 -1.06
C GLN A 47 1.20 -11.46 -2.02
N LYS A 48 0.63 -11.20 -3.20
CA LYS A 48 0.86 -12.09 -4.33
C LYS A 48 2.33 -11.90 -4.62
N SER A 49 3.15 -12.72 -3.96
CA SER A 49 4.47 -13.12 -4.41
C SER A 49 4.42 -13.03 -5.92
N LYS A 50 5.26 -12.15 -6.49
CA LYS A 50 5.42 -12.07 -7.93
C LYS A 50 5.76 -13.47 -8.40
N GLU A 51 4.76 -14.21 -8.87
CA GLU A 51 4.97 -15.29 -9.81
C GLU A 51 5.56 -14.58 -11.02
N LYS A 52 6.89 -14.70 -11.13
CA LYS A 52 7.72 -14.16 -12.19
C LYS A 52 6.99 -14.38 -13.51
N LYS A 53 6.68 -13.28 -14.20
CA LYS A 53 6.44 -13.35 -15.64
C LYS A 53 7.80 -13.17 -16.31
N VAL A 54 8.14 -14.18 -17.12
CA VAL A 54 9.32 -14.39 -17.99
C VAL A 54 10.50 -15.14 -17.39
#